data_AF-A0A7X8ZF14-F1
#
_entry.id   AF-A0A7X8ZF14-F1
#
_cell.length_a   1.000
_cell.length_b   1.000
_cell.length_c   1.000
_cell.angle_alpha   90.00
_cell.angle_beta   90.00
_cell.angle_gamma   90.00
#
_symmetry.space_group_name_H-M   'P 1'
#
loop_
_entity.id
_entity.type
_entity.pdbx_description
1 polymer ?
#
loop_
_entity_poly.entity_id
_entity_poly.type
_entity_poly.pdbx_seq_one_letter_code
_entity_poly.pdbx_strand_id
1 'polypeptide(L)' 'MAKRIVIIGGGPAGYEAALAGAKYGADITLIEDVGVGGSAVTLDCVPSKSFIAGTGIKTDLRRADDMGLN' A
#
# COMPACT_ATOMS: atom_id res chain seq x y z
N MET A 1 -6.20 -29.52 -14.19
CA MET A 1 -4.92 -29.32 -13.47
C MET A 1 -4.87 -27.86 -13.04
N ALA A 2 -4.50 -27.54 -11.81
CA ALA A 2 -4.34 -26.15 -11.38
C ALA A 2 -3.22 -25.49 -12.19
N LYS A 3 -3.44 -24.25 -12.68
CA LYS A 3 -2.39 -23.49 -13.36
C LYS A 3 -1.33 -23.09 -12.33
N ARG A 4 -0.05 -23.29 -12.65
CA ARG A 4 1.07 -22.81 -11.82
C ARG A 4 1.51 -21.45 -12.31
N ILE A 5 1.61 -20.48 -11.41
CA ILE A 5 2.03 -19.11 -11.74
C ILE A 5 3.11 -18.70 -10.75
N VAL A 6 4.23 -18.21 -11.28
CA VAL A 6 5.29 -17.58 -10.49
C VAL A 6 5.21 -16.08 -10.70
N ILE A 7 5.18 -15.34 -9.60
CA ILE A 7 5.15 -13.88 -9.57
C ILE A 7 6.43 -13.40 -8.88
N ILE A 8 7.19 -12.55 -9.56
CA ILE A 8 8.43 -11.98 -9.04
C ILE A 8 8.15 -10.50 -8.74
N GLY A 9 8.25 -10.14 -7.46
CA GLY A 9 7.89 -8.83 -6.92
C GLY A 9 6.56 -8.90 -6.17
N GLY A 10 6.61 -8.65 -4.86
CA GLY A 10 5.50 -8.60 -3.92
C GLY A 10 4.91 -7.19 -3.73
N GLY A 11 5.12 -6.28 -4.68
CA GLY A 11 4.43 -4.98 -4.71
C GLY A 11 2.91 -5.10 -4.90
N PRO A 12 2.16 -3.98 -4.89
CA PRO A 12 0.70 -3.98 -4.95
C PRO A 12 0.15 -4.80 -6.12
N ALA A 13 0.70 -4.63 -7.32
CA ALA A 13 0.28 -5.43 -8.46
C ALA A 13 0.61 -6.93 -8.31
N GLY A 14 1.76 -7.26 -7.73
CA GLY A 14 2.23 -8.63 -7.61
C GLY A 14 1.44 -9.44 -6.60
N TYR A 15 1.27 -8.92 -5.38
CA TYR A 15 0.48 -9.64 -4.37
C TYR A 15 -1.03 -9.65 -4.73
N GLU A 16 -1.57 -8.61 -5.38
CA GLU A 16 -2.96 -8.65 -5.86
C GLU A 16 -3.16 -9.67 -6.98
N ALA A 17 -2.22 -9.76 -7.93
CA ALA A 17 -2.25 -10.80 -8.96
C ALA A 17 -2.16 -12.21 -8.34
N ALA A 18 -1.33 -12.38 -7.29
CA ALA A 18 -1.23 -13.63 -6.55
C ALA A 18 -2.55 -14.01 -5.89
N LEU A 19 -3.18 -13.06 -5.18
CA LEU A 19 -4.47 -13.27 -4.52
C LEU A 19 -5.59 -13.56 -5.53
N ALA A 20 -5.64 -12.82 -6.65
CA ALA A 20 -6.61 -13.05 -7.70
C ALA A 20 -6.43 -14.44 -8.33
N GLY A 21 -5.19 -14.83 -8.67
CA GLY A 21 -4.89 -16.16 -9.22
C GLY A 21 -5.27 -17.29 -8.27
N ALA A 22 -4.93 -17.15 -6.98
CA ALA A 22 -5.28 -18.12 -5.95
C ALA A 22 -6.80 -18.30 -5.81
N LYS A 23 -7.59 -17.21 -5.90
CA LYS A 23 -9.07 -17.26 -5.88
C LYS A 23 -9.65 -18.06 -7.04
N TYR A 24 -8.97 -18.12 -8.19
CA TYR A 24 -9.37 -18.93 -9.34
C TYR A 24 -8.74 -20.34 -9.36
N GLY A 25 -8.14 -20.77 -8.25
CA GLY A 25 -7.60 -22.12 -8.10
C GLY A 25 -6.25 -22.33 -8.78
N ALA A 26 -5.50 -21.27 -9.06
CA ALA A 26 -4.10 -21.38 -9.48
C ALA A 26 -3.21 -21.68 -8.26
N ASP A 27 -2.17 -22.46 -8.51
CA ASP A 27 -1.07 -22.70 -7.58
C ASP A 27 -0.03 -21.58 -7.77
N ILE A 28 0.14 -20.75 -6.75
CA ILE A 28 0.90 -19.50 -6.84
C ILE A 28 2.18 -19.60 -6.04
N THR A 29 3.30 -19.20 -6.64
CA THR A 29 4.54 -18.87 -5.93
C THR A 29 4.82 -17.39 -6.10
N LEU A 30 4.84 -16.63 -5.00
CA LEU A 30 5.24 -15.23 -4.96
C LEU A 30 6.65 -15.13 -4.38
N ILE A 31 7.55 -14.45 -5.08
CA ILE A 31 8.93 -14.22 -4.66
C ILE A 31 9.12 -12.73 -4.41
N GLU A 32 9.55 -12.39 -3.20
CA GLU A 32 9.83 -11.02 -2.75
C GLU A 32 11.00 -11.07 -1.76
N ASP A 33 11.89 -10.09 -1.86
CA ASP A 33 13.13 -9.96 -1.06
C ASP A 33 12.90 -9.06 0.16
N VAL A 34 12.26 -7.90 -0.07
CA VAL A 34 12.23 -6.78 0.87
C VAL A 34 10.96 -6.74 1.73
N GLY A 35 9.94 -7.51 1.35
CA GLY A 35 8.65 -7.62 2.05
C GLY A 35 7.44 -7.30 1.17
N VAL A 36 6.30 -7.94 1.47
CA VAL A 36 5.04 -7.75 0.73
C VAL A 36 4.53 -6.31 0.90
N GLY A 37 4.10 -5.71 -0.20
CA GLY A 37 3.65 -4.32 -0.28
C GLY A 37 4.51 -3.47 -1.21
N GLY A 38 5.78 -3.83 -1.41
CA GLY A 38 6.72 -3.10 -2.27
C GLY A 38 6.83 -1.62 -1.95
N SER A 39 7.37 -0.84 -2.89
CA SER A 39 7.63 0.60 -2.68
C SER A 39 6.38 1.40 -2.32
N ALA A 40 5.22 1.07 -2.91
CA ALA A 40 3.96 1.76 -2.63
C ALA A 40 3.65 1.82 -1.12
N VAL A 41 3.85 0.70 -0.42
CA VAL A 41 3.58 0.59 1.02
C VAL A 41 4.72 1.13 1.87
N THR A 42 5.97 0.86 1.48
CA THR A 42 7.12 1.11 2.36
C THR A 42 7.77 2.47 2.16
N LEU A 43 7.79 3.01 0.94
CA LEU A 43 8.66 4.12 0.56
C LEU A 43 8.02 5.20 -0.33
N ASP A 44 6.80 4.99 -0.83
CA ASP A 44 6.18 5.87 -1.81
C ASP A 44 4.86 6.44 -1.30
N CYS A 45 3.72 6.00 -1.85
CA CYS A 45 2.46 6.70 -1.70
C CYS A 45 1.91 6.60 -0.27
N VAL A 46 2.06 5.46 0.40
CA VAL A 46 1.56 5.26 1.78
C VAL A 46 2.28 6.19 2.76
N PRO A 47 3.63 6.18 2.89
CA PRO A 47 4.33 7.13 3.77
C PRO A 47 4.07 8.59 3.40
N SER A 48 4.04 8.91 2.09
CA SER A 48 3.77 10.26 1.61
C SER A 48 2.40 10.78 2.07
N LYS A 49 1.36 9.93 2.02
CA LYS A 49 0.02 10.31 2.47
C LYS A 49 -0.08 10.40 3.99
N SER A 50 0.65 9.58 4.74
CA SER A 50 0.75 9.74 6.20
C SER A 50 1.33 11.10 6.59
N PHE A 51 2.40 11.54 5.91
CA PHE A 51 2.97 12.88 6.14
C PHE A 51 2.00 13.99 5.77
N ILE A 52 1.37 13.91 4.58
CA ILE A 52 0.39 14.90 4.14
C ILE A 52 -0.75 15.03 5.15
N ALA A 53 -1.31 13.91 5.62
CA ALA A 53 -2.35 13.92 6.63
C ALA A 53 -1.90 14.58 7.94
N GLY A 54 -0.69 14.27 8.41
CA GLY A 54 -0.11 14.92 9.59
C GLY A 54 0.07 16.43 9.42
N THR A 55 0.51 16.88 8.25
CA THR A 55 0.61 18.32 7.95
C THR A 55 -0.75 19.01 7.82
N GLY A 56 -1.79 18.29 7.42
CA GLY A 56 -3.18 18.76 7.43
C GLY A 56 -3.61 19.18 8.83
N ILE A 57 -3.44 18.28 9.80
CA ILE A 57 -3.76 18.56 11.22
C ILE A 57 -3.00 19.80 11.72
N LYS A 58 -1.69 19.89 11.44
CA LYS A 58 -0.90 21.07 11.83
C LYS A 58 -1.42 22.37 11.19
N THR A 59 -1.86 22.29 9.94
CA THR A 59 -2.41 23.45 9.21
C THR A 59 -3.74 23.88 9.79
N ASP A 60 -4.61 22.92 10.12
CA ASP A 60 -5.90 23.19 10.74
C ASP A 60 -5.74 23.80 12.13
N LEU A 61 -4.84 23.26 12.96
CA LEU A 61 -4.51 23.83 14.27
C LEU A 61 -4.02 25.29 14.18
N ARG A 62 -3.23 25.62 13.15
CA ARG A 62 -2.77 27.01 12.92
C ARG A 62 -3.90 27.97 12.54
N ARG A 63 -5.02 27.48 12.03
CA ARG A 63 -6.19 28.26 11.62
C ARG A 63 -7.33 28.21 12.64
N ALA A 64 -7.15 27.48 13.74
CA ALA A 64 -8.20 27.27 14.73
C ALA A 64 -8.72 28.59 15.33
N ASP A 65 -7.84 29.55 15.62
CA ASP A 65 -8.20 30.89 16.12
C ASP A 65 -9.08 31.65 15.12
N ASP A 66 -8.68 31.68 13.85
CA ASP A 66 -9.42 32.35 12.76
C ASP A 66 -10.82 31.73 12.55
N MET A 67 -10.99 30.47 12.96
CA MET A 67 -12.26 29.73 12.89
C MET A 67 -13.09 29.82 14.18
N GLY A 68 -12.61 30.51 15.21
CA GLY A 68 -13.29 30.61 16.51
C GLY A 68 -13.32 29.31 17.30
N LEU A 69 -12.33 28.43 17.08
CA LEU A 69 -12.25 27.10 17.71
C LEU A 69 -11.34 27.05 18.96
N ASN A 70 -10.85 28.21 19.43
CA ASN A 70 -10.06 28.37 20.67
C ASN A 70 -10.68 29.42 21.59
#